data_AF-A0A929EYY2-F1
#
_entry.id   AF-A0A929EYY2-F1
#
_cell.length_a   1.000
_cell.length_b   1.000
_cell.length_c   1.000
_cell.angle_alpha   90.00
_cell.angle_beta   90.00
_cell.angle_gamma   90.00
#
_symmetry.space_group_name_H-M   'P 1'
#
loop_
_entity.id
_entity.type
_entity.pdbx_description
1 polymer ?
#
loop_
_entity_poly.entity_id
_entity_poly.type
_entity_poly.pdbx_seq_one_letter_code
_entity_poly.pdbx_strand_id
1 'polypeptide(L)'
;KTAVGIDYSSGNWSLSGQVFETLIRDYEGGIINDRLTTSLSLMIIRDLLNETLRLKLLNIFGLNKSDNLGRFSATYLINDKWKIMGGIALFNGPASSFLGQFGDADRTELELTYSF
;
A
#
# COMPACT_ATOMS: atom_id res chain seq x y z
N LYS A 1 -4.33 -14.33 -10.88
CA LYS A 1 -4.04 -13.78 -9.54
C LYS A 1 -4.98 -14.45 -8.56
N THR A 2 -4.47 -14.84 -7.40
CA THR A 2 -5.26 -15.41 -6.29
C THR A 2 -4.95 -14.59 -5.05
N ALA A 3 -5.94 -14.33 -4.19
CA ALA A 3 -5.75 -13.56 -2.97
C ALA A 3 -6.63 -14.10 -1.84
N VAL A 4 -6.11 -14.04 -0.61
CA VAL A 4 -6.85 -14.34 0.63
C VAL A 4 -6.54 -13.21 1.62
N GLY A 5 -7.56 -12.75 2.33
CA GLY A 5 -7.44 -11.65 3.27
C GLY A 5 -8.25 -11.85 4.53
N ILE A 6 -7.84 -11.15 5.59
CA ILE A 6 -8.57 -10.98 6.83
C ILE A 6 -8.68 -9.50 7.14
N ASP A 7 -9.87 -9.10 7.57
CA ASP A 7 -10.18 -7.73 7.96
C ASP A 7 -10.77 -7.73 9.36
N TYR A 8 -10.31 -6.81 10.19
CA TYR A 8 -10.79 -6.60 11.55
C TYR A 8 -11.03 -5.10 11.77
N SER A 9 -12.17 -4.74 12.34
CA SER A 9 -12.48 -3.36 12.70
C SER A 9 -13.09 -3.31 14.09
N SER A 10 -12.64 -2.35 14.90
CA SER A 10 -13.16 -2.14 16.25
C SER A 10 -12.98 -0.68 16.66
N GLY A 11 -14.10 -0.02 16.99
CA GLY A 11 -14.14 1.42 17.22
C GLY A 11 -13.53 2.17 16.03
N ASN A 12 -12.58 3.04 16.30
CA ASN A 12 -11.93 3.87 15.28
C ASN A 12 -10.70 3.21 14.64
N TRP A 13 -10.51 1.90 14.80
CA TRP A 13 -9.40 1.16 14.22
C TRP A 13 -9.88 0.16 13.18
N SER A 14 -9.18 0.10 12.04
CA SER A 14 -9.34 -0.96 11.05
C SER A 14 -7.98 -1.54 10.69
N LEU A 15 -7.90 -2.87 10.69
CA LEU A 15 -6.71 -3.65 10.37
C LEU A 15 -7.06 -4.62 9.24
N SER A 16 -6.21 -4.71 8.24
CA SER A 16 -6.35 -5.65 7.12
C SER A 16 -5.02 -6.32 6.84
N GLY A 17 -5.06 -7.63 6.65
CA GLY A 17 -3.92 -8.44 6.23
C GLY A 17 -4.32 -9.26 5.01
N GLN A 18 -3.52 -9.25 3.95
CA GLN A 18 -3.82 -10.01 2.73
C GLN A 18 -2.56 -10.66 2.17
N VAL A 19 -2.69 -11.88 1.67
CA VAL A 19 -1.66 -12.57 0.89
C VAL A 19 -2.19 -12.73 -0.52
N PHE A 20 -1.38 -12.37 -1.51
CA PHE A 20 -1.75 -12.54 -2.91
C PHE A 20 -0.62 -13.10 -3.74
N GLU A 21 -1.00 -13.94 -4.70
CA GLU A 21 -0.11 -14.63 -5.62
C GLU A 21 -0.40 -14.23 -7.06
N THR A 22 0.67 -13.98 -7.81
CA THR A 22 0.65 -13.65 -9.22
C THR A 22 1.43 -14.70 -10.00
N LEU A 23 0.75 -15.38 -10.91
CA LEU A 23 1.35 -16.32 -11.86
C LEU A 23 1.42 -15.68 -13.24
N ILE A 24 2.62 -15.61 -13.80
CA ILE A 24 2.88 -15.24 -15.20
C ILE A 24 2.84 -16.54 -16.01
N ARG A 25 1.79 -16.72 -16.83
CA ARG A 25 1.57 -17.98 -17.57
C ARG A 25 2.62 -18.16 -18.67
N ASP A 26 2.82 -17.12 -19.47
CA ASP A 26 3.75 -17.07 -20.60
C ASP A 26 5.04 -16.39 -20.17
N TYR A 27 5.78 -17.06 -19.28
CA TYR A 27 7.01 -16.51 -18.71
C TYR A 27 8.18 -16.66 -19.67
N GLU A 28 8.83 -15.54 -19.98
CA GLU A 28 10.05 -15.48 -20.79
C GLU A 28 11.24 -15.00 -19.95
N GLY A 29 12.45 -15.46 -20.30
CA GLY A 29 13.68 -15.02 -19.66
C GLY A 29 13.95 -13.55 -19.95
N GLY A 30 13.85 -12.69 -18.92
CA GLY A 30 14.02 -11.24 -19.04
C GLY A 30 13.01 -10.44 -18.20
N ILE A 31 11.94 -11.08 -17.72
CA ILE A 31 10.98 -10.48 -16.80
C ILE A 31 11.62 -10.35 -15.41
N ILE A 32 11.55 -9.15 -14.82
CA ILE A 32 12.13 -8.84 -13.49
C ILE A 32 11.49 -9.69 -12.37
N ASN A 33 10.18 -9.93 -12.47
CA ASN A 33 9.44 -10.75 -11.53
C ASN A 33 9.64 -12.24 -11.78
N ASP A 34 9.65 -13.03 -10.72
CA ASP A 34 9.60 -14.48 -10.86
C ASP A 34 8.24 -14.93 -11.43
N ARG A 35 8.23 -16.07 -12.12
CA ARG A 35 7.02 -16.67 -12.71
C ARG A 35 5.85 -16.75 -11.73
N LEU A 36 6.13 -17.13 -10.48
CA LEU A 36 5.19 -17.09 -9.36
C LEU A 36 5.73 -16.09 -8.33
N THR A 37 4.96 -15.04 -8.06
CA THR A 37 5.29 -14.04 -7.05
C THR A 37 4.24 -14.04 -5.95
N THR A 38 4.68 -14.12 -4.70
CA THR A 38 3.84 -14.05 -3.50
C THR A 38 4.13 -12.74 -2.76
N SER A 39 3.06 -12.05 -2.36
CA SER A 39 3.15 -10.81 -1.61
C SER A 39 2.22 -10.82 -0.41
N LEU A 40 2.63 -10.11 0.64
CA LEU A 40 1.86 -9.88 1.86
C LEU A 40 1.59 -8.38 1.99
N SER A 41 0.35 -7.98 2.26
CA SER A 41 0.00 -6.62 2.62
C SER A 41 -0.53 -6.54 4.04
N LEU A 42 -0.09 -5.54 4.78
CA LEU A 42 -0.63 -5.15 6.09
C LEU A 42 -1.09 -3.71 6.03
N MET A 43 -2.32 -3.45 6.45
CA MET A 43 -2.90 -2.11 6.49
C MET A 43 -3.47 -1.83 7.87
N ILE A 44 -3.17 -0.66 8.40
CA ILE A 44 -3.70 -0.15 9.66
C ILE A 44 -4.28 1.23 9.40
N ILE A 45 -5.53 1.43 9.79
CA ILE A 45 -6.25 2.69 9.70
C ILE A 45 -6.70 3.08 11.10
N ARG A 46 -6.59 4.38 11.38
CA ARG A 46 -7.17 4.99 12.57
C ARG A 46 -7.93 6.26 12.20
N ASP A 47 -9.19 6.32 12.61
CA ASP A 47 -10.03 7.50 12.47
C ASP A 47 -10.00 8.35 13.77
N LEU A 48 -9.83 9.65 13.61
CA LEU A 48 -9.65 10.65 14.67
C LEU A 48 -10.57 11.84 14.41
N LEU A 49 -10.73 12.70 15.42
CA LEU A 49 -11.49 13.96 15.31
C LEU A 49 -12.91 13.74 14.77
N ASN A 50 -13.67 12.83 15.39
CA ASN A 50 -15.02 12.43 14.93
C ASN A 50 -15.01 12.03 13.45
N GLU A 51 -14.06 11.16 13.08
CA GLU A 51 -13.90 10.60 11.73
C GLU A 51 -13.52 11.61 10.63
N THR A 52 -13.17 12.85 11.01
CA THR A 52 -12.70 13.86 10.04
C THR A 52 -11.23 13.74 9.70
N LEU A 53 -10.41 13.07 10.54
CA LEU A 53 -9.01 12.80 10.26
C LEU A 53 -8.74 11.29 10.20
N ARG A 54 -8.33 10.80 9.04
CA ARG A 54 -7.97 9.40 8.82
C ARG A 54 -6.47 9.26 8.66
N LEU A 55 -5.84 8.50 9.55
CA LEU A 55 -4.44 8.06 9.39
C LEU A 55 -4.42 6.65 8.82
N LYS A 56 -3.57 6.42 7.81
CA LYS A 56 -3.40 5.11 7.18
C LYS A 56 -1.91 4.78 7.05
N LEU A 57 -1.54 3.61 7.55
CA LEU A 57 -0.28 2.95 7.28
C LEU A 57 -0.55 1.71 6.43
N LEU A 58 0.14 1.58 5.30
CA LEU A 58 0.11 0.41 4.43
C LEU A 58 1.54 -0.09 4.24
N ASN A 59 1.77 -1.38 4.43
CA ASN A 59 3.01 -2.03 4.03
C ASN A 59 2.70 -3.19 3.09
N ILE A 60 3.47 -3.31 2.01
CA ILE A 60 3.43 -4.45 1.09
C ILE A 60 4.83 -5.05 1.04
N PHE A 61 4.93 -6.36 1.26
CA PHE A 61 6.18 -7.12 1.21
C PHE A 61 6.12 -8.11 0.04
N GLY A 62 7.09 -8.08 -0.87
CA GLY A 62 7.31 -9.14 -1.83
C GLY A 62 8.20 -10.22 -1.24
N LEU A 63 7.65 -11.42 -1.05
CA LEU A 63 8.34 -12.48 -0.33
C LEU A 63 9.48 -13.10 -1.15
N ASN A 64 9.34 -13.13 -2.48
CA ASN A 64 10.31 -13.73 -3.39
C ASN A 64 11.67 -13.03 -3.41
N LYS A 65 11.68 -11.69 -3.41
CA LYS A 65 12.88 -10.87 -3.57
C LYS A 65 13.18 -10.00 -2.35
N SER A 66 12.40 -10.17 -1.26
CA SER A 66 12.54 -9.41 -0.02
C SER A 66 12.51 -7.90 -0.22
N ASP A 67 11.59 -7.42 -1.06
CA ASP A 67 11.35 -6.00 -1.30
C ASP A 67 10.08 -5.53 -0.58
N ASN A 68 9.96 -4.23 -0.34
CA ASN A 68 8.80 -3.66 0.33
C ASN A 68 8.46 -2.24 -0.11
N LEU A 69 7.19 -1.90 0.13
CA LEU A 69 6.64 -0.56 0.03
C LEU A 69 5.97 -0.23 1.37
N GLY A 70 6.45 0.80 2.04
CA GLY A 70 5.81 1.40 3.20
C GLY A 70 5.17 2.74 2.83
N ARG A 71 3.86 2.89 3.04
CA ARG A 71 3.13 4.14 2.77
C ARG A 71 2.41 4.62 4.02
N PHE A 72 2.69 5.84 4.42
CA PHE A 72 1.96 6.55 5.45
C PHE A 72 1.18 7.71 4.83
N SER A 73 -0.05 7.90 5.25
CA SER A 73 -0.89 9.00 4.75
C SER A 73 -1.87 9.49 5.82
N ALA A 74 -2.17 10.78 5.76
CA ALA A 74 -3.20 11.44 6.55
C ALA A 74 -4.20 12.09 5.60
N THR A 75 -5.48 11.80 5.78
CA THR A 75 -6.58 12.43 5.03
C THR A 75 -7.45 13.23 6.00
N TYR A 76 -7.68 14.50 5.70
CA TYR A 76 -8.55 15.37 6.49
C TYR A 76 -9.76 15.81 5.67
N LEU A 77 -10.96 15.60 6.23
CA LEU A 77 -12.23 16.10 5.71
C LEU A 77 -12.39 17.55 6.17
N ILE A 78 -12.25 18.49 5.25
CA ILE A 78 -12.45 19.92 5.52
C ILE A 78 -13.95 20.20 5.70
N ASN A 79 -14.77 19.56 4.87
CA ASN A 79 -16.22 19.51 4.93
C ASN A 79 -16.72 18.35 4.04
N ASP A 80 -18.04 18.20 3.91
CA ASP A 80 -18.67 17.13 3.13
C ASP A 80 -18.26 17.09 1.65
N LYS A 81 -17.71 18.19 1.11
CA LYS A 81 -17.31 18.31 -0.30
C LYS A 81 -15.81 18.27 -0.51
N TRP A 82 -15.02 18.69 0.47
CA TRP A 82 -13.58 18.89 0.32
C TRP A 82 -12.81 17.99 1.28
N LYS A 83 -11.85 17.25 0.73
CA LYS A 83 -10.85 16.52 1.50
C LYS A 83 -9.45 16.82 0.99
N ILE A 84 -8.49 16.86 1.89
CA ILE A 84 -7.06 16.96 1.58
C ILE A 84 -6.34 15.72 2.12
N MET A 85 -5.41 15.18 1.35
CA MET A 85 -4.55 14.09 1.78
C MET A 85 -3.09 14.49 1.59
N GLY A 86 -2.27 14.21 2.61
CA GLY A 86 -0.81 14.19 2.49
C GLY A 86 -0.28 12.79 2.78
N GLY A 87 0.80 12.38 2.12
CA GLY A 87 1.41 11.09 2.37
C GLY A 87 2.85 10.97 1.88
N ILE A 88 3.50 9.91 2.34
CA ILE A 88 4.83 9.50 1.91
C ILE A 88 4.83 8.00 1.59
N ALA A 89 5.60 7.61 0.59
CA ALA A 89 5.80 6.23 0.17
C ALA A 89 7.30 5.95 0.07
N LEU A 90 7.77 4.95 0.81
CA LEU A 90 9.15 4.53 0.87
C LEU A 90 9.28 3.16 0.21
N PHE A 91 10.26 3.01 -0.68
CA PHE A 91 10.53 1.75 -1.38
C PHE A 91 11.86 1.18 -0.92
N ASN A 92 11.90 -0.11 -0.62
CA ASN A 92 13.15 -0.78 -0.21
C ASN A 92 13.26 -2.15 -0.87
N GLY A 93 14.49 -2.64 -1.02
CA GLY A 93 14.78 -3.97 -1.54
C GLY A 93 15.88 -3.95 -2.60
N PRO A 94 16.23 -5.12 -3.16
CA PRO A 94 17.23 -5.21 -4.22
C PRO A 94 16.77 -4.45 -5.48
N ALA A 95 17.68 -3.75 -6.18
CA ALA A 95 17.35 -3.05 -7.43
C ALA A 95 16.83 -3.98 -8.54
N SER A 96 17.09 -5.29 -8.43
CA SER A 96 16.58 -6.34 -9.32
C SER A 96 15.17 -6.83 -8.95
N SER A 97 14.50 -6.21 -7.97
CA SER A 97 13.14 -6.52 -7.55
C SER A 97 12.15 -5.43 -7.99
N PHE A 98 10.86 -5.75 -8.06
CA PHE A 98 9.85 -4.85 -8.59
C PHE A 98 9.62 -3.60 -7.74
N LEU A 99 9.67 -3.71 -6.42
CA LEU A 99 9.57 -2.55 -5.53
C LEU A 99 10.96 -1.94 -5.30
N GLY A 100 12.00 -2.76 -5.14
CA GLY A 100 13.35 -2.30 -4.85
C GLY A 100 14.02 -1.52 -6.00
N GLN A 101 13.58 -1.70 -7.25
CA GLN A 101 14.02 -0.82 -8.37
C GLN A 101 13.66 0.66 -8.16
N PHE A 102 12.77 0.96 -7.21
CA PHE A 102 12.39 2.32 -6.81
C PHE A 102 13.04 2.77 -5.50
N GLY A 103 14.05 2.06 -4.99
CA GLY A 103 14.66 2.33 -3.68
C GLY A 103 15.25 3.74 -3.50
N ASP A 104 15.63 4.40 -4.61
CA ASP A 104 16.11 5.79 -4.59
C ASP A 104 15.03 6.80 -5.04
N ALA A 105 13.77 6.35 -5.11
CA ALA A 105 12.64 7.09 -5.65
C ALA A 105 11.46 7.16 -4.66
N ASP A 106 11.79 7.42 -3.39
CA ASP A 106 10.80 7.74 -2.36
C ASP A 106 9.91 8.88 -2.81
N ARG A 107 8.61 8.77 -2.52
CA ARG A 107 7.59 9.71 -3.03
C ARG A 107 6.89 10.42 -1.89
N THR A 108 6.66 11.71 -2.10
CA THR A 108 5.73 12.51 -1.29
C THR A 108 4.51 12.85 -2.14
N GLU A 109 3.33 12.79 -1.54
CA GLU A 109 2.05 12.95 -2.21
C GLU A 109 1.22 14.01 -1.48
N LEU A 110 0.58 14.89 -2.26
CA LEU A 110 -0.43 15.84 -1.79
C LEU A 110 -1.61 15.79 -2.76
N GLU A 111 -2.81 15.59 -2.24
CA GLU A 111 -4.04 15.49 -3.03
C GLU A 111 -5.11 16.37 -2.40
N LEU A 112 -5.82 17.14 -3.24
CA LEU A 112 -7.03 17.86 -2.87
C LEU A 112 -8.17 17.33 -3.73
N THR A 113 -9.23 16.84 -3.10
CA THR A 113 -10.39 16.27 -3.79
C THR A 113 -11.64 17.09 -3.51
N TYR A 114 -12.42 17.35 -4.55
CA TYR A 114 -13.77 17.91 -4.47
C TYR A 114 -14.80 16.87 -4.93
N SER A 115 -15.87 16.67 -4.16
CA SER A 115 -17.00 15.79 -4.48
C SER A 115 -18.25 16.62 -4.78
N PHE A 116 -18.96 16.30 -5.87
CA PHE A 116 -20.19 16.95 -6.32
C PHE A 116 -21.46 16.18 -5.94
#